data_AF-A0A8T5EZ79-F1
#
_entry.id   AF-A0A8T5EZ79-F1
#
_cell.length_a   1.000
_cell.length_b   1.000
_cell.length_c   1.000
_cell.angle_alpha   90.00
_cell.angle_beta   90.00
_cell.angle_gamma   90.00
#
_symmetry.space_group_name_H-M   'P 1'
#
loop_
_entity.id
_entity.type
_entity.pdbx_description
1 polymer ?
#
loop_
_entity_poly.entity_id
_entity_poly.type
_entity_poly.pdbx_seq_one_letter_code
_entity_poly.pdbx_strand_id
1 'polypeptide(L)'
;MGRRGEILVENLIFIMLNLIFLSILTLFLLKQGSGAIVLEESYAKQIALLIDSAKPGALIKLNMEKGIELARENNVEQMMRIDNNLVTIKLSKNGGYSYSFFNEVDVDFYKDKAEGLYVFVVNEK
;
A
#
# COMPACT_ATOMS: atom_id res chain seq x y z
N MET A 1 35.55 42.04 18.01
CA MET A 1 35.28 40.86 17.16
C MET A 1 34.03 41.16 16.34
N GLY A 2 34.19 41.30 15.02
CA GLY A 2 33.28 42.10 14.18
C GLY A 2 32.05 41.34 13.68
N ARG A 3 30.93 42.09 13.57
CA ARG A 3 29.61 41.69 13.05
C ARG A 3 29.61 40.81 11.78
N ARG A 4 30.69 40.84 10.99
CA ARG A 4 30.85 40.00 9.78
C ARG A 4 31.07 38.51 10.09
N GLY A 5 31.77 38.17 11.18
CA GLY A 5 31.99 36.78 11.57
C GLY A 5 30.74 36.10 12.10
N GLU A 6 29.88 36.86 12.79
CA GLU A 6 28.61 36.39 13.32
C GLU A 6 27.60 36.09 12.19
N ILE A 7 27.51 36.98 11.20
CA ILE A 7 26.68 36.77 9.98
C ILE A 7 27.14 35.55 9.18
N LEU A 8 28.46 35.30 9.11
CA LEU A 8 28.99 34.12 8.43
C LEU A 8 28.61 32.83 9.16
N VAL A 9 28.71 32.81 10.49
CA VAL A 9 28.35 31.62 11.29
C VAL A 9 26.85 31.35 11.23
N GLU A 10 26.00 32.38 11.31
CA GLU A 10 24.54 32.26 11.20
C GLU A 10 24.12 31.65 9.86
N ASN A 11 24.66 32.17 8.75
CA ASN A 11 24.38 31.64 7.41
C ASN A 11 24.86 30.20 7.25
N LEU A 12 26.00 29.84 7.84
CA LEU A 12 26.56 28.50 7.75
C LEU A 12 25.70 27.49 8.52
N ILE A 13 25.21 27.86 9.71
CA ILE A 13 24.25 27.07 10.48
C ILE A 13 22.94 26.90 9.70
N PHE A 14 22.43 27.96 9.09
CA PHE A 14 21.19 27.91 8.31
C PHE A 14 21.31 26.96 7.11
N ILE A 15 22.43 27.01 6.37
CA ILE A 15 22.71 26.11 5.25
C ILE A 15 22.81 24.65 5.73
N MET A 16 23.52 24.41 6.83
CA MET A 16 23.66 23.06 7.40
C MET A 16 22.31 22.48 7.82
N LEU A 17 21.46 23.29 8.47
CA LEU A 17 20.13 22.86 8.89
C LEU A 17 19.24 22.52 7.68
N ASN A 18 19.28 23.35 6.63
CA ASN A 18 18.53 23.07 5.40
C ASN A 18 19.03 21.82 4.68
N LEU A 19 20.35 21.58 4.63
CA LEU A 19 20.91 20.36 4.05
C LEU A 19 20.46 19.11 4.80
N ILE A 20 20.47 19.14 6.14
CA ILE A 20 19.98 18.04 6.96
C ILE A 20 18.49 17.83 6.72
N PHE A 21 17.70 18.90 6.73
CA PHE A 21 16.27 18.85 6.47
C PHE A 21 15.95 18.24 5.10
N LEU A 22 16.62 18.73 4.04
CA LEU A 22 16.45 18.23 2.68
C LEU A 22 16.84 16.75 2.59
N SER A 23 17.92 16.34 3.25
CA SER A 23 18.38 14.94 3.27
C SER A 23 17.37 14.01 3.94
N ILE A 24 16.82 14.42 5.08
CA ILE A 24 15.78 13.66 5.78
C ILE A 24 14.52 13.57 4.91
N LEU A 25 14.12 14.68 4.29
CA LEU A 25 12.97 14.71 3.39
C LEU A 25 13.16 13.77 2.19
N THR A 26 14.34 13.78 1.56
CA THR A 26 14.66 12.86 0.46
C THR A 26 14.65 11.40 0.92
N LEU A 27 15.27 11.07 2.06
CA LEU A 27 15.25 9.71 2.61
C LEU A 27 13.84 9.24 2.96
N PHE A 28 13.02 10.14 3.50
CA PHE A 28 11.61 9.87 3.81
C PHE A 28 10.80 9.61 2.54
N LEU A 29 10.97 10.42 1.50
CA LEU A 29 10.32 10.22 0.20
C LEU A 29 10.77 8.92 -0.48
N LEU A 30 12.04 8.51 -0.34
CA LEU A 30 12.49 7.22 -0.86
C LEU A 30 11.89 6.03 -0.09
N LYS A 31 11.65 6.17 1.23
CA LYS A 31 10.99 5.13 2.04
C LYS A 31 9.49 5.05 1.79
N GLN A 32 8.81 6.19 1.75
CA GLN A 32 7.36 6.29 1.54
C GLN A 32 6.98 6.10 0.06
N GLY A 33 7.92 6.43 -0.85
CA GLY A 33 7.80 6.27 -2.30
C GLY A 33 7.72 4.84 -2.79
N SER A 34 7.86 3.84 -1.91
CA SER A 34 7.50 2.47 -2.29
C SER A 34 6.02 2.35 -2.62
N GLY A 35 5.12 3.19 -2.06
CA GLY A 35 3.66 3.20 -2.33
C GLY A 35 2.91 1.91 -1.96
N ALA A 36 3.64 0.80 -1.92
CA ALA A 36 3.25 -0.57 -1.70
C ALA A 36 2.62 -0.71 -0.33
N ILE A 37 3.23 -0.20 0.73
CA ILE A 37 2.67 -0.34 2.10
C ILE A 37 1.29 0.32 2.20
N VAL A 38 1.14 1.54 1.67
CA VAL A 38 -0.14 2.27 1.71
C VAL A 38 -1.18 1.58 0.85
N LEU A 39 -0.79 1.07 -0.33
CA LEU A 39 -1.69 0.35 -1.22
C LEU A 39 -2.04 -1.06 -0.68
N GLU A 40 -1.11 -1.77 -0.07
CA GLU A 40 -1.32 -3.05 0.62
C GLU A 40 -2.40 -2.87 1.70
N GLU A 41 -2.25 -1.87 2.56
CA GLU A 41 -3.22 -1.55 3.59
C GLU A 41 -4.58 -1.13 3.02
N SER A 42 -4.57 -0.23 2.03
CA SER A 42 -5.80 0.27 1.40
C SER A 42 -6.59 -0.84 0.72
N TYR A 43 -5.93 -1.69 -0.08
CA TYR A 43 -6.59 -2.78 -0.77
C TYR A 43 -7.07 -3.86 0.18
N ALA A 44 -6.26 -4.26 1.18
CA ALA A 44 -6.68 -5.25 2.16
C ALA A 44 -7.94 -4.81 2.92
N LYS A 45 -7.97 -3.55 3.39
CA LYS A 45 -9.14 -2.97 4.07
C LYS A 45 -10.34 -2.86 3.14
N GLN A 46 -10.15 -2.34 1.92
CA GLN A 46 -11.25 -2.20 0.96
C GLN A 46 -11.88 -3.56 0.65
N ILE A 47 -11.08 -4.58 0.32
CA ILE A 47 -11.58 -5.91 0.00
C ILE A 47 -12.31 -6.51 1.19
N ALA A 48 -11.72 -6.49 2.39
CA ALA A 48 -12.35 -7.03 3.59
C ALA A 48 -13.67 -6.34 3.93
N LEU A 49 -13.74 -5.01 3.87
CA LEU A 49 -14.97 -4.25 4.13
C LEU A 49 -16.04 -4.49 3.06
N LEU A 50 -15.63 -4.68 1.80
CA LEU A 50 -16.55 -5.04 0.72
C LEU A 50 -17.12 -6.45 0.93
N ILE A 51 -16.31 -7.41 1.37
CA ILE A 51 -16.77 -8.76 1.75
C ILE A 51 -17.73 -8.70 2.94
N ASP A 52 -17.41 -7.90 3.97
CA ASP A 52 -18.28 -7.70 5.13
C ASP A 52 -19.63 -7.06 4.80
N SER A 53 -19.67 -6.25 3.75
CA SER A 53 -20.90 -5.60 3.30
C SER A 53 -21.65 -6.41 2.24
N ALA A 54 -21.02 -7.46 1.70
CA ALA A 54 -21.56 -8.25 0.61
C ALA A 54 -22.53 -9.32 1.11
N LYS A 55 -23.60 -9.53 0.35
CA LYS A 55 -24.48 -10.69 0.51
C LYS A 55 -23.89 -11.87 -0.27
N PRO A 56 -24.18 -13.12 0.14
CA PRO A 56 -23.86 -14.27 -0.68
C PRO A 56 -24.48 -14.16 -2.09
N GLY A 57 -23.73 -14.61 -3.10
CA GLY A 57 -24.02 -14.41 -4.51
C GLY A 57 -23.58 -13.07 -5.10
N ALA A 58 -22.96 -12.18 -4.31
CA ALA A 58 -22.46 -10.90 -4.80
C ALA A 58 -21.17 -11.06 -5.62
N LEU A 59 -21.06 -10.25 -6.67
CA LEU A 59 -19.85 -10.08 -7.47
C LEU A 59 -19.26 -8.70 -7.20
N ILE A 60 -18.06 -8.66 -6.65
CA ILE A 60 -17.34 -7.42 -6.36
C ILE A 60 -16.25 -7.25 -7.42
N LYS A 61 -16.23 -6.08 -8.08
CA LYS A 61 -15.18 -5.72 -9.04
C LYS A 61 -14.32 -4.61 -8.47
N LEU A 62 -13.01 -4.86 -8.39
CA LEU A 62 -12.05 -3.89 -7.85
C LEU A 62 -10.93 -3.64 -8.86
N ASN A 63 -10.65 -2.37 -9.12
CA ASN A 63 -9.47 -1.98 -9.89
C ASN A 63 -8.24 -2.02 -8.97
N MET A 64 -7.31 -2.92 -9.29
CA MET A 64 -6.02 -3.09 -8.63
C MET A 64 -4.84 -2.90 -9.58
N GLU A 65 -5.02 -2.14 -10.67
CA GLU A 65 -4.01 -1.87 -11.70
C GLU A 65 -2.66 -1.43 -11.09
N LYS A 66 -2.70 -0.39 -10.25
CA LYS A 66 -1.50 0.10 -9.54
C LYS A 66 -0.85 -0.95 -8.66
N GLY A 67 -1.65 -1.79 -7.99
CA GLY A 67 -1.14 -2.91 -7.21
C GLY A 67 -0.44 -3.94 -8.09
N ILE A 68 -1.01 -4.26 -9.25
CA ILE A 68 -0.45 -5.24 -10.20
C ILE A 68 0.88 -4.75 -10.75
N GLU A 69 0.96 -3.48 -11.13
CA GLU A 69 2.19 -2.86 -11.59
C GLU A 69 3.28 -2.94 -10.52
N LEU A 70 2.98 -2.54 -9.28
CA LEU A 70 3.91 -2.58 -8.16
C LEU A 70 4.37 -4.00 -7.81
N ALA A 71 3.45 -4.96 -7.77
CA ALA A 71 3.80 -6.36 -7.50
C ALA A 71 4.73 -6.92 -8.58
N ARG A 72 4.48 -6.56 -9.84
CA ARG A 72 5.33 -6.94 -10.98
C ARG A 72 6.73 -6.31 -10.88
N GLU A 73 6.82 -5.03 -10.59
CA GLU A 73 8.09 -4.33 -10.38
C GLU A 73 8.90 -4.95 -9.23
N ASN A 74 8.22 -5.33 -8.16
CA ASN A 74 8.85 -5.94 -6.99
C ASN A 74 9.04 -7.46 -7.10
N ASN A 75 8.68 -8.09 -8.22
CA ASN A 75 8.75 -9.54 -8.43
C ASN A 75 8.04 -10.33 -7.31
N VAL A 76 6.81 -9.92 -6.99
CA VAL A 76 5.93 -10.62 -6.04
C VAL A 76 5.02 -11.56 -6.82
N GLU A 77 5.17 -12.86 -6.59
CA GLU A 77 4.37 -13.90 -7.28
C GLU A 77 2.95 -13.99 -6.73
N GLN A 78 2.80 -14.02 -5.40
CA GLN A 78 1.51 -14.09 -4.73
C GLN A 78 1.14 -12.74 -4.11
N MET A 79 0.38 -11.95 -4.87
CA MET A 79 -0.10 -10.65 -4.41
C MET A 79 -1.16 -10.76 -3.32
N MET A 80 -2.07 -11.74 -3.45
CA MET A 80 -3.29 -11.79 -2.66
C MET A 80 -3.50 -13.17 -2.09
N ARG A 81 -3.99 -13.21 -0.84
CA ARG A 81 -4.45 -14.43 -0.18
C ARG A 81 -5.66 -14.09 0.66
N ILE A 82 -6.70 -14.91 0.58
CA ILE A 82 -7.87 -14.84 1.45
C ILE A 82 -7.97 -16.19 2.15
N ASP A 83 -7.70 -16.22 3.46
CA ASP A 83 -7.76 -17.42 4.28
C ASP A 83 -8.29 -17.10 5.67
N ASN A 84 -9.08 -17.99 6.28
CA ASN A 84 -9.58 -17.84 7.65
C ASN A 84 -10.09 -16.43 7.99
N ASN A 85 -10.99 -15.88 7.17
CA ASN A 85 -11.55 -14.55 7.39
C ASN A 85 -10.52 -13.40 7.36
N LEU A 86 -9.38 -13.61 6.72
CA LEU A 86 -8.26 -12.66 6.63
C LEU A 86 -7.91 -12.41 5.16
N VAL A 87 -7.98 -11.14 4.74
CA VAL A 87 -7.47 -10.70 3.44
C VAL A 87 -6.04 -10.21 3.62
N THR A 88 -5.09 -10.84 2.93
CA THR A 88 -3.68 -10.45 2.91
C THR A 88 -3.31 -9.94 1.52
N ILE A 89 -2.81 -8.70 1.44
CA ILE A 89 -2.26 -8.11 0.22
C ILE A 89 -0.78 -7.86 0.40
N LYS A 90 0.01 -8.29 -0.58
CA LYS A 90 1.46 -8.14 -0.65
C LYS A 90 1.85 -7.58 -2.02
N LEU A 91 2.48 -6.42 -2.03
CA LEU A 91 2.94 -5.71 -3.23
C LEU A 91 4.46 -5.55 -3.26
N SER A 92 5.15 -5.84 -2.13
CA SER A 92 6.61 -5.80 -2.01
C SER A 92 7.17 -7.05 -1.32
N LYS A 93 8.46 -7.35 -1.51
CA LYS A 93 9.10 -8.55 -0.93
C LYS A 93 9.07 -8.59 0.60
N ASN A 94 9.30 -7.42 1.22
CA ASN A 94 9.40 -7.25 2.67
C ASN A 94 8.14 -6.63 3.30
N GLY A 95 7.09 -6.41 2.51
CA GLY A 95 5.81 -5.88 2.95
C GLY A 95 4.73 -6.97 3.00
N GLY A 96 3.49 -6.50 3.09
CA GLY A 96 2.32 -7.30 3.31
C GLY A 96 1.45 -6.66 4.40
N TYR A 97 0.17 -6.48 4.10
CA TYR A 97 -0.81 -6.05 5.06
C TYR A 97 -1.98 -7.03 5.07
N SER A 98 -2.45 -7.35 6.27
CA SER A 98 -3.60 -8.23 6.48
C SER A 98 -4.72 -7.49 7.19
N TYR A 99 -5.95 -7.73 6.77
CA TYR A 99 -7.14 -7.19 7.43
C TYR A 99 -8.24 -8.24 7.50
N SER A 100 -8.89 -8.34 8.66
CA SER A 100 -9.92 -9.32 8.92
C SER A 100 -11.28 -8.86 8.42
N PHE A 101 -12.11 -9.81 7.99
CA PHE A 101 -13.55 -9.61 7.75
C PHE A 101 -14.34 -10.55 8.66
N PHE A 102 -15.53 -10.13 9.09
CA PHE A 102 -16.38 -10.83 10.06
C PHE A 102 -17.41 -11.76 9.42
N ASN A 103 -17.81 -11.52 8.18
CA ASN A 103 -18.83 -12.36 7.52
C ASN A 103 -18.36 -13.81 7.35
N GLU A 104 -19.25 -14.77 7.65
CA GLU A 104 -19.03 -16.20 7.41
C GLU A 104 -19.37 -16.57 5.97
N VAL A 105 -18.53 -16.14 5.04
CA VAL A 105 -18.68 -16.38 3.60
C VAL A 105 -17.41 -17.03 3.02
N ASP A 106 -17.58 -17.82 1.97
CA ASP A 106 -16.45 -18.29 1.18
C ASP A 106 -16.20 -17.30 0.03
N VAL A 107 -14.92 -17.01 -0.28
CA VAL A 107 -14.58 -15.95 -1.24
C VAL A 107 -13.58 -16.46 -2.25
N ASP A 108 -14.06 -16.68 -3.48
CA ASP A 108 -13.21 -16.92 -4.64
C ASP A 108 -12.81 -15.60 -5.29
N PHE A 109 -11.65 -15.56 -5.93
CA PHE A 109 -11.23 -14.40 -6.70
C PHE A 109 -10.44 -14.77 -7.94
N TYR A 110 -10.59 -13.97 -9.00
CA TYR A 110 -9.86 -14.14 -10.26
C TYR A 110 -9.62 -12.79 -10.94
N LYS A 111 -8.60 -12.75 -11.81
CA LYS A 111 -8.30 -11.58 -12.63
C LYS A 111 -9.27 -11.53 -13.81
N ASP A 112 -9.95 -10.39 -14.00
CA ASP A 112 -10.83 -10.17 -15.16
C ASP A 112 -9.99 -10.08 -16.46
N LYS A 113 -10.63 -10.29 -17.61
CA LYS A 113 -10.00 -10.15 -18.93
C LYS A 113 -9.58 -8.70 -19.22
N ALA A 114 -10.25 -7.75 -18.59
CA ALA A 114 -9.89 -6.33 -18.64
C ALA A 114 -8.67 -6.06 -17.75
N GLU A 115 -7.67 -5.35 -18.27
CA GLU A 115 -6.45 -5.05 -17.53
C GLU A 115 -6.77 -4.32 -16.21
N GLY A 116 -6.08 -4.72 -15.14
CA GLY A 116 -6.19 -4.07 -13.84
C GLY A 116 -7.35 -4.53 -12.94
N LEU A 117 -8.32 -5.32 -13.42
CA LEU A 117 -9.51 -5.68 -12.64
C LEU A 117 -9.41 -7.06 -11.97
N TYR A 118 -9.77 -7.12 -10.68
CA TYR A 118 -10.05 -8.35 -9.95
C TYR A 118 -11.54 -8.48 -9.68
N VAL A 119 -12.05 -9.69 -9.82
CA VAL A 119 -13.42 -10.06 -9.47
C VAL A 119 -13.38 -10.98 -8.26
N PHE A 120 -14.18 -10.66 -7.26
CA PHE A 120 -14.39 -11.48 -6.07
C PHE A 120 -15.83 -12.02 -6.11
N VAL A 121 -15.97 -13.32 -5.88
CA VAL A 121 -17.24 -14.03 -5.83
C VAL A 121 -17.47 -14.42 -4.39
N VAL A 122 -18.50 -13.83 -3.78
CA VAL A 122 -18.87 -14.11 -2.38
C VAL A 122 -19.90 -15.22 -2.38
N ASN A 123 -19.54 -16.39 -1.86
CA ASN A 123 -20.37 -17.58 -1.79
C ASN A 123 -20.89 -17.81 -0.37
N GLU A 124 -21.98 -18.58 -0.26
CA GLU A 124 -22.39 -19.14 1.03
C GLU A 124 -21.37 -20.19 1.47
N LYS A 125 -21.14 -20.27 2.78
CA LYS A 125 -20.20 -21.20 3.40
C LYS A 125 -20.84 -22.58 3.61
#